data_AF-A0A2W6N8F1-F1
#
_entry.id   AF-A0A2W6N8F1-F1
#
_cell.length_a   1.000
_cell.length_b   1.000
_cell.length_c   1.000
_cell.angle_alpha   90.00
_cell.angle_beta   90.00
_cell.angle_gamma   90.00
#
_symmetry.space_group_name_H-M   'P 1'
#
loop_
_entity.id
_entity.type
_entity.pdbx_description
1 polymer ?
#
loop_
_entity_poly.entity_id
_entity_poly.type
_entity_poly.pdbx_seq_one_letter_code
_entity_poly.pdbx_strand_id
1 'polypeptide(L)' 'MNNFAIARDFEEGRTEFLREEYGPDCYTDDIGCAIIYDERSAIRELIDDEYAIKLKFDIDGGIEGYERVEL' A
#
# COMPACT_ATOMS: atom_id res chain seq x y z
N MET A 1 -5.82 9.18 -10.85
CA MET A 1 -4.94 9.77 -9.81
C MET A 1 -4.64 8.60 -8.90
N ASN A 2 -3.44 8.06 -9.04
CA ASN A 2 -2.86 6.96 -8.28
C ASN A 2 -2.93 7.26 -6.79
N ASN A 3 -3.85 6.62 -6.08
CA ASN A 3 -4.19 7.02 -4.71
C ASN A 3 -4.18 5.85 -3.72
N PHE A 4 -4.03 4.61 -4.17
CA PHE A 4 -4.16 3.45 -3.29
C PHE A 4 -2.96 2.53 -3.38
N ALA A 5 -2.64 1.86 -2.27
CA ALA A 5 -1.67 0.78 -2.21
C ALA A 5 -2.19 -0.31 -1.25
N ILE A 6 -1.46 -1.40 -1.17
CA ILE A 6 -1.74 -2.49 -0.24
C ILE A 6 -0.64 -2.49 0.82
N ALA A 7 -1.06 -2.61 2.08
CA ALA A 7 -0.18 -2.72 3.22
C ALA A 7 -0.56 -3.95 4.05
N ARG A 8 0.39 -4.47 4.82
CA ARG A 8 0.19 -5.53 5.81
C ARG A 8 0.90 -5.20 7.10
N ASP A 9 0.37 -5.69 8.20
CA ASP A 9 1.09 -5.69 9.47
C ASP A 9 2.03 -6.92 9.48
N PHE A 10 3.34 -6.71 9.69
CA PHE A 10 4.34 -7.79 9.65
C PHE A 10 4.82 -8.18 11.06
N GLU A 11 5.18 -7.18 11.87
CA GLU A 11 5.58 -7.30 13.28
C GLU A 11 4.93 -6.18 14.08
N GLU A 12 4.88 -6.29 15.42
CA GLU A 12 4.25 -5.29 16.28
C GLU A 12 4.77 -3.87 15.96
N GLY A 13 3.91 -3.05 15.36
CA GLY A 13 4.23 -1.67 14.95
C GLY A 13 5.00 -1.51 13.63
N ARG A 14 5.19 -2.58 12.83
CA ARG A 14 5.84 -2.53 11.52
C ARG A 14 4.85 -2.88 10.41
N THR A 15 4.73 -1.94 9.47
CA THR A 15 3.91 -2.08 8.26
C THR A 15 4.83 -2.32 7.07
N GLU A 16 4.47 -3.28 6.23
CA GLU A 16 5.11 -3.48 4.93
C GLU A 16 4.10 -3.19 3.80
N PHE A 17 4.61 -2.83 2.63
CA PHE A 17 3.86 -2.40 1.45
C PHE A 17 4.15 -3.34 0.27
N LEU A 18 3.13 -3.63 -0.54
CA LEU A 18 3.25 -4.54 -1.69
C LEU A 18 4.14 -3.95 -2.82
N ARG A 19 5.14 -4.69 -3.32
CA ARG A 19 5.95 -4.37 -4.52
C ARG A 19 5.46 -5.11 -5.78
N GLU A 20 6.05 -4.84 -6.95
CA GLU A 20 5.61 -5.34 -8.28
C GLU A 20 5.45 -6.87 -8.42
N GLU A 21 6.23 -7.65 -7.65
CA GLU A 21 6.10 -9.11 -7.61
C GLU A 21 4.93 -9.53 -6.71
N TYR A 22 4.31 -10.69 -6.90
CA TYR A 22 3.25 -11.17 -5.98
C TYR A 22 3.73 -12.46 -5.31
N GLY A 23 3.70 -12.53 -3.97
CA GLY A 23 4.18 -13.69 -3.21
C GLY A 23 4.65 -13.35 -1.78
N PRO A 24 5.04 -14.32 -0.95
CA PRO A 24 5.42 -14.07 0.45
C PRO A 24 6.57 -13.06 0.61
N ASP A 25 7.47 -12.97 -0.37
CA ASP A 25 8.63 -12.06 -0.35
C ASP A 25 8.37 -10.72 -1.06
N CYS A 26 7.11 -10.44 -1.44
CA CYS A 26 6.76 -9.29 -2.27
C CYS A 26 6.47 -7.99 -1.53
N TYR A 27 6.95 -7.84 -0.30
CA TYR A 27 6.73 -6.62 0.46
C TYR A 27 8.02 -5.82 0.63
N THR A 28 7.86 -4.55 0.99
CA THR A 28 8.93 -3.58 1.27
C THR A 28 8.51 -2.69 2.43
N ASP A 29 9.47 -2.16 3.18
CA ASP A 29 9.27 -1.15 4.22
C ASP A 29 9.17 0.29 3.67
N ASP A 30 9.42 0.49 2.37
CA ASP A 30 9.35 1.79 1.70
C ASP A 30 8.08 1.92 0.85
N ILE A 31 7.19 2.83 1.27
CA ILE A 31 5.95 3.14 0.54
C ILE A 31 6.20 3.68 -0.88
N GLY A 32 7.37 4.29 -1.14
CA GLY A 32 7.76 4.77 -2.46
C GLY A 32 8.05 3.63 -3.45
N CYS A 33 8.29 2.41 -2.95
CA CYS A 33 8.48 1.22 -3.76
C CYS A 33 7.21 0.37 -3.90
N ALA A 34 6.07 0.84 -3.38
CA ALA A 34 4.82 0.11 -3.42
C ALA A 34 4.15 0.14 -4.82
N ILE A 35 3.36 -0.89 -5.15
CA ILE A 35 2.41 -0.83 -6.27
C ILE A 35 1.35 0.21 -5.95
N ILE A 36 1.16 1.16 -6.86
CA ILE A 36 0.15 2.20 -6.74
C ILE A 36 -0.99 1.96 -7.71
N TYR A 37 -2.21 1.99 -7.18
CA TYR A 37 -3.46 1.81 -7.91
C TYR A 37 -4.18 3.16 -8.09
N ASP A 38 -4.64 3.42 -9.31
CA ASP A 38 -5.45 4.59 -9.67
C ASP A 38 -6.79 4.63 -8.94
N GLU A 39 -7.40 3.46 -8.73
CA GLU A 39 -8.69 3.32 -8.08
C GLU A 39 -8.68 2.16 -7.11
N ARG A 40 -9.44 2.28 -6.01
CA ARG A 40 -9.59 1.21 -5.02
C ARG A 40 -10.19 -0.07 -5.62
N SER A 41 -11.08 0.07 -6.61
CA SER A 41 -11.69 -1.05 -7.35
C SER A 41 -10.67 -1.89 -8.13
N ALA A 42 -9.46 -1.38 -8.37
CA ALA A 42 -8.39 -2.11 -9.04
C ALA A 42 -7.68 -3.11 -8.12
N ILE A 43 -7.84 -2.99 -6.79
CA ILE A 43 -7.36 -3.96 -5.81
C ILE A 43 -8.28 -5.18 -5.89
N ARG A 44 -7.82 -6.26 -6.54
CA ARG A 44 -8.66 -7.43 -6.84
C ARG A 44 -8.65 -8.50 -5.78
N GLU A 45 -7.52 -8.67 -5.08
CA GLU A 45 -7.34 -9.71 -4.08
C GLU A 45 -6.53 -9.13 -2.93
N LEU A 46 -7.12 -9.19 -1.72
CA LEU A 46 -6.37 -9.06 -0.48
C LEU A 46 -6.31 -10.46 0.15
N ILE A 47 -5.11 -10.88 0.54
CA ILE A 47 -4.93 -12.02 1.45
C ILE A 47 -5.02 -11.53 2.90
N ASP A 48 -5.18 -12.45 3.86
CA ASP A 48 -5.65 -12.14 5.23
C ASP A 48 -5.16 -10.81 5.83
N ASP A 49 -3.94 -10.73 6.36
CA ASP A 49 -3.46 -9.57 7.13
C ASP A 49 -3.18 -8.32 6.29
N GLU A 50 -3.70 -8.25 5.06
CA GLU A 50 -3.61 -7.10 4.17
C GLU A 50 -4.78 -6.14 4.31
N TYR A 51 -4.51 -4.88 4.04
CA TYR A 51 -5.51 -3.84 3.95
C TYR A 51 -5.14 -2.81 2.90
N ALA A 52 -6.17 -2.23 2.29
CA ALA A 52 -5.98 -1.10 1.41
C ALA A 52 -5.61 0.16 2.22
N ILE A 53 -4.66 0.92 1.68
CA ILE A 53 -4.30 2.24 2.18
C ILE A 53 -4.54 3.27 1.08
N LYS A 54 -4.88 4.49 1.49
CA LYS A 54 -4.94 5.65 0.62
C LYS A 54 -3.73 6.55 0.88
N LEU A 55 -3.03 6.90 -0.19
CA LEU A 55 -1.82 7.69 -0.16
C LEU A 55 -2.13 9.18 -0.05
N LYS A 56 -1.28 9.88 0.69
CA LYS A 56 -1.26 11.34 0.83
C LYS A 56 -0.02 11.87 0.14
N PHE A 57 -0.22 12.88 -0.69
CA PHE A 57 0.85 13.49 -1.48
C PHE A 57 1.10 14.92 -1.00
N ASP A 58 2.38 15.31 -0.98
CA ASP A 58 2.80 16.67 -0.70
C ASP A 58 2.60 17.61 -1.90
N ILE A 59 3.04 18.87 -1.76
CA ILE A 59 2.89 19.90 -2.80
C ILE A 59 3.70 19.58 -4.06
N ASP A 60 4.77 18.80 -3.92
CA ASP A 60 5.73 18.45 -4.97
C ASP A 60 5.36 17.11 -5.64
N GLY A 61 4.30 16.45 -5.16
CA GLY A 61 3.81 15.16 -5.66
C GLY A 61 4.52 13.95 -5.06
N GLY A 62 5.35 14.14 -4.02
CA GLY A 62 5.93 13.07 -3.22
C GLY A 62 4.92 12.44 -2.27
N ILE A 63 5.10 11.17 -1.91
CA ILE A 63 4.26 10.49 -0.92
C ILE A 63 4.71 10.93 0.48
N GLU A 64 3.84 11.61 1.23
CA GLU A 64 4.13 12.10 2.59
C GLU A 64 3.49 11.23 3.70
N GLY A 65 2.59 10.32 3.33
CA GLY A 65 1.96 9.42 4.27
C GLY A 65 0.80 8.63 3.68
N TYR A 66 0.07 7.93 4.56
CA TYR A 66 -1.07 7.11 4.16
C TYR A 66 -2.14 7.06 5.25
N GLU A 67 -3.33 6.61 4.87
CA GLU A 67 -4.43 6.28 5.78
C GLU A 67 -5.00 4.90 5.44
N ARG A 68 -5.24 4.07 6.45
CA ARG A 68 -5.95 2.79 6.26
C ARG A 68 -7.38 3.07 5.84
N VAL A 69 -7.86 2.34 4.84
CA VAL A 69 -9.24 2.43 4.37
C VAL A 69 -9.92 1.08 4.52
N GLU A 70 -11.13 1.07 5.12
CA GLU A 70 -11.93 -0.15 5.22
C GLU A 70 -12.50 -0.52 3.86
N LEU A 71 -12.35 -1.80 3.46
CA LEU A 71 -12.92 -2.36 2.23
C LEU A 71 -14.43 -2.53 2.27
#